data_AF-A0A653W507-F1
#
_entry.id   AF-A0A653W507-F1
#
_cell.length_a   1.000
_cell.length_b   1.000
_cell.length_c   1.000
_cell.angle_alpha   90.00
_cell.angle_beta   90.00
_cell.angle_gamma   90.00
#
_symmetry.space_group_name_H-M   'P 1'
#
loop_
_entity.id
_entity.type
_entity.pdbx_description
1 polymer ?
#
loop_
_entity_poly.entity_id
_entity_poly.type
_entity_poly.pdbx_seq_one_letter_code
_entity_poly.pdbx_strand_id
1 'polypeptide(L)'
;MSLLKFRSIAVMAIAFITVFPYIFLNFSILHGRSDPQLGIYIIKVILVAIVLFTGIFIFLNEISIDGIRENFRQLMFRFLKLTLFLSLTLLFSFTSFNQYSAFEDAANPLTSSERLLELEGFETDMGYEIDNLLAKNPSSPSELLQSLSEKEEQLGTLVALVSNKNVSINTLNRIASKISSQGGGSREILITSLKKNPRIVSGEYSFKELSSGKLVIFSGKEAHTLTLNR
;
A
#
# COMPACT_ATOMS: atom_id res chain seq x y z
N MET A 1 29.63 9.76 35.51
CA MET A 1 29.18 8.59 34.70
C MET A 1 30.41 7.76 34.36
N SER A 2 30.41 6.43 34.53
CA SER A 2 31.59 5.61 34.21
C SER A 2 31.82 5.52 32.70
N LEU A 3 33.08 5.39 32.27
CA LEU A 3 33.45 5.24 30.85
C LEU A 3 32.67 4.11 30.16
N LEU A 4 32.42 3.01 30.88
CA LEU A 4 31.64 1.88 30.39
C LEU A 4 30.18 2.26 30.08
N LYS A 5 29.54 3.04 30.96
CA LYS A 5 28.16 3.55 30.75
C LYS A 5 28.10 4.50 29.55
N PHE A 6 29.09 5.38 29.39
CA PHE A 6 29.16 6.27 28.24
C PHE A 6 29.30 5.50 26.92
N ARG A 7 30.17 4.49 26.86
CA ARG A 7 30.35 3.63 25.67
C ARG A 7 29.08 2.86 25.31
N SER A 8 28.38 2.33 26.31
CA SER A 8 27.11 1.63 26.09
C SER A 8 26.01 2.55 25.55
N ILE A 9 25.91 3.79 26.06
CA ILE A 9 24.97 4.79 25.55
C ILE A 9 25.30 5.17 24.10
N ALA A 10 26.58 5.37 23.77
CA ALA A 10 27.01 5.66 22.41
C ALA A 10 26.67 4.51 21.44
N VAL A 11 26.90 3.26 21.86
CA VAL A 11 26.54 2.06 21.08
C VAL A 11 25.02 1.98 20.86
N MET A 12 24.23 2.27 21.90
CA MET A 12 22.77 2.31 21.80
C MET A 12 22.29 3.34 20.77
N ALA A 13 22.89 4.54 20.78
CA ALA A 13 22.57 5.59 19.81
C ALA A 13 22.94 5.17 18.37
N ILE A 14 24.12 4.56 18.17
CA ILE A 14 24.53 4.07 16.84
C ILE A 14 23.61 2.97 16.34
N ALA A 15 23.24 2.01 17.20
CA ALA A 15 22.31 0.95 16.85
C ALA A 15 20.94 1.52 16.44
N PHE A 16 20.44 2.51 17.19
CA PHE A 16 19.18 3.19 16.86
C PHE A 16 19.25 3.91 15.51
N ILE A 17 20.29 4.74 15.30
CA ILE A 17 20.49 5.47 14.04
C ILE A 17 20.58 4.50 12.85
N THR A 18 21.20 3.33 13.03
CA THR A 18 21.35 2.33 11.97
C THR A 18 20.00 1.72 11.57
N VAL A 19 19.11 1.46 12.53
CA VAL A 19 17.77 0.88 12.28
C VAL A 19 16.72 1.95 11.95
N PHE A 20 17.02 3.22 12.20
CA PHE A 20 16.08 4.32 12.04
C PHE A 20 15.48 4.43 10.61
N PRO A 21 16.22 4.28 9.50
CA PRO A 21 15.62 4.34 8.16
C PRO A 21 14.51 3.32 7.95
N TYR A 22 14.72 2.07 8.39
CA TYR A 22 13.70 1.02 8.36
C TYR A 22 12.44 1.45 9.11
N ILE A 23 12.59 1.91 10.36
CA ILE A 23 11.46 2.35 11.19
C ILE A 23 10.75 3.54 10.51
N PHE A 24 11.50 4.57 10.14
CA PHE A 24 10.97 5.80 9.57
C PHE A 24 10.14 5.55 8.31
N LEU A 25 10.65 4.73 7.38
CA LEU A 25 9.95 4.42 6.13
C LEU A 25 8.65 3.67 6.39
N ASN A 26 8.66 2.63 7.23
CA ASN A 26 7.45 1.87 7.56
C ASN A 26 6.42 2.73 8.32
N PHE A 27 6.85 3.63 9.21
CA PHE A 27 5.93 4.55 9.87
C PHE A 27 5.38 5.64 8.93
N SER A 28 6.17 6.09 7.96
CA SER A 28 5.71 7.01 6.92
C SER A 28 4.63 6.37 6.05
N ILE A 29 4.77 5.07 5.78
CA ILE A 29 3.76 4.28 5.09
C ILE A 29 2.42 4.24 5.86
N LEU A 30 2.45 4.22 7.19
CA LEU A 30 1.23 4.15 8.00
C LEU A 30 0.43 5.47 8.01
N HIS A 31 1.06 6.59 7.69
CA HIS A 31 0.46 7.90 7.87
C HIS A 31 -0.76 8.09 6.96
N GLY A 32 -1.94 8.25 7.57
CA GLY A 32 -3.19 8.52 6.85
C GLY A 32 -3.81 7.31 6.15
N ARG A 33 -3.33 6.08 6.40
CA ARG A 33 -3.86 4.84 5.79
C ARG A 33 -4.68 4.04 6.79
N SER A 34 -5.77 3.45 6.30
CA SER A 34 -6.65 2.60 7.11
C SER A 34 -6.90 1.28 6.37
N ASP A 35 -6.28 0.21 6.85
CA ASP A 35 -6.46 -1.14 6.31
C ASP A 35 -6.78 -2.13 7.45
N PRO A 36 -7.65 -3.14 7.24
CA PRO A 36 -7.93 -4.15 8.27
C PRO A 36 -6.70 -4.93 8.76
N GLN A 37 -5.67 -5.08 7.94
CA GLN A 37 -4.42 -5.78 8.24
C GLN A 37 -3.34 -4.87 8.83
N LEU A 38 -3.61 -3.57 8.98
CA LEU A 38 -2.66 -2.57 9.49
C LEU A 38 -2.04 -2.99 10.83
N GLY A 39 -2.83 -3.58 11.73
CA GLY A 39 -2.34 -4.07 13.02
C GLY A 39 -1.28 -5.16 12.90
N ILE A 40 -1.45 -6.11 11.97
CA ILE A 40 -0.50 -7.18 11.70
C ILE A 40 0.80 -6.61 11.13
N TYR A 41 0.68 -5.66 10.21
CA TYR A 41 1.83 -4.96 9.63
C TYR A 41 2.63 -4.20 10.69
N ILE A 42 1.98 -3.44 11.58
CA ILE A 42 2.65 -2.73 12.68
C ILE A 42 3.43 -3.69 13.58
N ILE A 43 2.83 -4.83 13.96
CA ILE A 43 3.50 -5.84 14.79
C ILE A 43 4.74 -6.40 14.07
N LYS A 44 4.63 -6.71 12.78
CA LYS A 44 5.77 -7.17 11.96
C LYS A 44 6.90 -6.15 11.98
N VAL A 45 6.59 -4.87 11.75
CA VAL A 45 7.59 -3.78 11.71
C VAL A 45 8.30 -3.65 13.05
N ILE A 46 7.56 -3.65 14.16
CA ILE A 46 8.13 -3.57 15.50
C ILE A 46 9.03 -4.77 15.80
N LEU A 47 8.59 -5.99 15.46
CA LEU A 47 9.35 -7.21 15.71
C LEU A 47 10.69 -7.19 14.95
N VAL A 48 10.65 -6.86 13.66
CA VAL A 48 11.87 -6.75 12.84
C VAL A 48 12.78 -5.65 13.39
N ALA A 49 12.25 -4.49 13.75
CA ALA A 49 13.04 -3.40 14.32
C ALA A 49 13.73 -3.81 15.63
N ILE A 50 13.05 -4.54 16.53
CA ILE A 50 13.62 -5.06 17.77
C ILE A 50 14.76 -6.04 17.49
N VAL A 51 14.58 -6.98 16.54
CA VAL A 51 15.59 -7.96 16.17
C VAL A 51 16.84 -7.26 15.61
N LEU A 52 16.66 -6.34 14.66
CA LEU A 52 17.77 -5.61 14.04
C LEU A 52 18.50 -4.74 15.09
N PHE A 53 17.76 -4.00 15.90
CA PHE A 53 18.33 -3.13 16.93
C PHE A 53 19.10 -3.93 17.97
N THR A 54 18.49 -4.99 18.51
CA THR A 54 19.09 -5.83 19.56
C THR A 54 20.35 -6.52 19.02
N GLY A 55 20.31 -7.03 17.79
CA GLY A 55 21.48 -7.65 17.17
C GLY A 55 22.63 -6.66 17.00
N ILE A 56 22.39 -5.50 16.40
CA ILE A 56 23.43 -4.47 16.23
C ILE A 56 23.96 -4.02 17.60
N PHE A 57 23.08 -3.75 18.55
CA PHE A 57 23.45 -3.32 19.89
C PHE A 57 24.37 -4.33 20.59
N ILE A 58 24.00 -5.62 20.60
CA ILE A 58 24.80 -6.68 21.23
C ILE A 58 26.20 -6.74 20.59
N PHE A 59 26.29 -6.80 19.26
CA PHE A 59 27.60 -6.98 18.61
C PHE A 59 28.49 -5.75 18.68
N LEU A 60 27.92 -4.53 18.60
CA LEU A 60 28.68 -3.31 18.84
C LEU A 60 29.16 -3.21 20.29
N ASN A 61 28.33 -3.63 21.25
CA ASN A 61 28.70 -3.62 22.66
C ASN A 61 29.78 -4.66 22.97
N GLU A 62 29.70 -5.87 22.40
CA GLU A 62 30.77 -6.87 22.42
C GLU A 62 32.10 -6.26 21.92
N ILE A 63 32.12 -5.70 20.71
CA ILE A 63 33.33 -5.08 20.11
C ILE A 63 33.88 -3.95 21.00
N SER A 64 32.99 -3.11 21.54
CA SER A 64 33.38 -1.99 22.40
C SER A 64 34.05 -2.46 23.70
N ILE A 65 33.52 -3.51 24.34
CA ILE A 65 34.02 -3.97 25.64
C ILE A 65 35.31 -4.80 25.49
N ASP A 66 35.33 -5.79 24.58
CA ASP A 66 36.40 -6.80 24.58
C ASP A 66 37.48 -6.62 23.49
N GLY A 67 37.34 -5.62 22.62
CA GLY A 67 38.15 -5.47 21.40
C GLY A 67 39.67 -5.40 21.58
N ILE A 68 40.18 -5.23 22.81
CA ILE A 68 41.62 -5.14 23.11
C ILE A 68 42.20 -6.49 23.59
N ARG A 69 41.38 -7.45 24.02
CA ARG A 69 41.84 -8.68 24.69
C ARG A 69 41.73 -9.98 23.86
N GLU A 70 41.23 -9.89 22.63
CA GLU A 70 40.84 -11.06 21.85
C GLU A 70 41.84 -11.51 20.78
N ASN A 71 41.84 -12.81 20.50
CA ASN A 71 42.58 -13.37 19.37
C ASN A 71 41.86 -13.11 18.05
N PHE A 72 42.61 -12.99 16.95
CA PHE A 72 42.11 -12.64 15.61
C PHE A 72 40.85 -13.41 15.17
N ARG A 73 40.76 -14.71 15.49
CA ARG A 73 39.59 -15.54 15.15
C ARG A 73 38.29 -15.06 15.81
N GLN A 74 38.33 -14.66 17.08
CA GLN A 74 37.14 -14.17 17.81
C GLN A 74 36.69 -12.83 17.25
N LEU A 75 37.66 -11.94 16.98
CA LEU A 75 37.43 -10.66 16.34
C LEU A 75 36.75 -10.83 14.96
N MET A 76 37.24 -11.77 14.14
CA MET A 76 36.65 -12.09 12.84
C MET A 76 35.19 -12.57 12.95
N PHE A 77 34.86 -13.45 13.93
CA PHE A 77 33.48 -13.89 14.12
C PHE A 77 32.55 -12.75 14.56
N ARG A 78 33.03 -11.82 15.40
CA ARG A 78 32.26 -10.65 15.81
C ARG A 78 31.98 -9.73 14.62
N PHE A 79 32.99 -9.47 13.79
CA PHE A 79 32.82 -8.69 12.57
C PHE A 79 31.84 -9.37 11.61
N LEU A 80 31.90 -10.69 11.45
CA LEU A 80 30.97 -11.43 10.59
C LEU A 80 29.51 -11.31 11.06
N LYS A 81 29.26 -11.40 12.38
CA LYS A 81 27.91 -11.19 12.96
C LYS A 81 27.44 -9.75 12.75
N LEU A 82 28.32 -8.77 12.97
CA LEU A 82 27.99 -7.36 12.77
C LEU A 82 27.67 -7.07 11.29
N THR A 83 28.49 -7.56 10.36
CA THR A 83 28.25 -7.37 8.91
C THR A 83 26.98 -8.06 8.45
N LEU A 84 26.64 -9.23 8.99
CA LEU A 84 25.35 -9.88 8.75
C LEU A 84 24.18 -8.96 9.16
N PHE A 85 24.18 -8.44 10.39
CA PHE A 85 23.09 -7.59 10.89
C PHE A 85 23.01 -6.23 10.20
N LEU A 86 24.16 -5.64 9.83
CA LEU A 86 24.20 -4.44 9.00
C LEU A 86 23.60 -4.71 7.61
N SER A 87 23.94 -5.84 7.00
CA SER A 87 23.41 -6.23 5.68
C SER A 87 21.90 -6.48 5.74
N LEU A 88 21.40 -7.15 6.79
CA LEU A 88 19.97 -7.32 7.03
C LEU A 88 19.27 -5.97 7.20
N THR A 89 19.85 -5.05 7.97
CA THR A 89 19.26 -3.72 8.16
C THR A 89 19.17 -2.94 6.85
N LEU A 90 20.21 -3.02 6.02
CA LEU A 90 20.23 -2.43 4.68
C LEU A 90 19.15 -3.05 3.79
N LEU A 91 19.04 -4.38 3.76
CA LEU A 91 18.03 -5.10 2.99
C LEU A 91 16.62 -4.69 3.40
N PHE A 92 16.31 -4.73 4.70
CA PHE A 92 14.99 -4.34 5.21
C PHE A 92 14.69 -2.85 4.98
N SER A 93 15.69 -1.98 5.07
CA SER A 93 15.51 -0.55 4.76
C SER A 93 15.22 -0.35 3.28
N PHE A 94 15.92 -1.06 2.39
CA PHE A 94 15.71 -0.98 0.95
C PHE A 94 14.33 -1.53 0.53
N THR A 95 13.89 -2.65 1.10
CA THR A 95 12.54 -3.16 0.84
C THR A 95 11.46 -2.18 1.31
N SER A 96 11.66 -1.57 2.49
CA SER A 96 10.75 -0.55 3.02
C SER A 96 10.75 0.73 2.18
N PHE A 97 11.90 1.10 1.62
CA PHE A 97 12.01 2.23 0.71
C PHE A 97 11.24 1.97 -0.60
N ASN A 98 11.39 0.77 -1.17
CA ASN A 98 10.66 0.40 -2.39
C ASN A 98 9.14 0.38 -2.15
N GLN A 99 8.70 -0.17 -1.02
CA GLN A 99 7.30 -0.12 -0.63
C GLN A 99 6.82 1.32 -0.45
N TYR A 100 7.56 2.14 0.31
CA TYR A 100 7.22 3.55 0.51
C TYR A 100 7.10 4.30 -0.82
N SER A 101 8.06 4.13 -1.73
CA SER A 101 8.05 4.71 -3.07
C SER A 101 6.83 4.29 -3.87
N ALA A 102 6.49 2.99 -3.88
CA ALA A 102 5.28 2.49 -4.55
C ALA A 102 4.00 3.14 -4.01
N PHE A 103 3.91 3.33 -2.68
CA PHE A 103 2.77 3.99 -2.06
C PHE A 103 2.68 5.48 -2.42
N GLU A 104 3.80 6.20 -2.41
CA GLU A 104 3.86 7.61 -2.81
C GLU A 104 3.47 7.79 -4.27
N ASP A 105 4.05 6.97 -5.16
CA ASP A 105 3.77 6.99 -6.59
C ASP A 105 2.29 6.68 -6.87
N ALA A 106 1.72 5.66 -6.21
CA ALA A 106 0.31 5.29 -6.39
C ALA A 106 -0.65 6.38 -5.87
N ALA A 107 -0.30 7.09 -4.79
CA ALA A 107 -1.14 8.15 -4.22
C ALA A 107 -0.99 9.49 -4.94
N ASN A 108 0.11 9.73 -5.64
CA ASN A 108 0.41 11.00 -6.27
C ASN A 108 -0.38 11.20 -7.58
N PRO A 109 -1.26 12.22 -7.67
CA PRO A 109 -2.07 12.45 -8.87
C PRO A 109 -1.26 12.87 -10.10
N LEU A 110 0.03 13.19 -9.95
CA LEU A 110 0.93 13.58 -11.03
C LEU A 110 1.80 12.42 -11.55
N THR A 111 1.71 11.23 -10.94
CA THR A 111 2.44 10.05 -11.40
C THR A 111 2.02 9.67 -12.82
N SER A 112 3.00 9.32 -13.66
CA SER A 112 2.75 8.95 -15.05
C SER A 112 1.94 7.66 -15.14
N SER A 113 1.13 7.53 -16.19
CA SER A 113 0.35 6.31 -16.44
C SER A 113 1.24 5.07 -16.60
N GLU A 114 2.44 5.23 -17.18
CA GLU A 114 3.45 4.16 -17.30
C GLU A 114 3.89 3.66 -15.92
N ARG A 115 4.25 4.58 -15.01
CA ARG A 115 4.64 4.22 -13.64
C ARG A 115 3.48 3.58 -12.87
N LEU A 116 2.26 4.05 -13.06
CA LEU A 116 1.07 3.45 -12.43
C LEU A 116 0.80 2.02 -12.93
N LEU A 117 1.10 1.73 -14.20
CA LEU A 117 1.02 0.37 -14.75
C LEU A 117 2.09 -0.55 -14.16
N GLU A 118 3.32 -0.06 -13.95
CA GLU A 118 4.39 -0.84 -13.29
C GLU A 118 4.05 -1.25 -11.85
N LEU A 119 3.21 -0.47 -11.18
CA LEU A 119 2.77 -0.75 -9.81
C LEU A 119 1.63 -1.76 -9.74
N GLU A 120 1.08 -2.17 -10.87
CA GLU A 120 0.04 -3.19 -10.90
C GLU A 120 0.55 -4.51 -10.33
N GLY A 121 -0.16 -5.03 -9.32
CA GLY A 121 0.22 -6.30 -8.68
C GLY A 121 1.42 -6.17 -7.75
N PHE A 122 1.83 -4.95 -7.38
CA PHE A 122 2.85 -4.73 -6.37
C PHE A 122 2.38 -5.31 -5.01
N GLU A 123 3.04 -6.37 -4.57
CA GLU A 123 2.67 -7.09 -3.36
C GLU A 123 3.13 -6.34 -2.10
N THR A 124 2.21 -6.18 -1.16
CA THR A 124 2.49 -5.62 0.16
C THR A 124 1.84 -6.44 1.24
N ASP A 125 2.33 -6.31 2.46
CA ASP A 125 1.70 -6.90 3.65
C ASP A 125 0.44 -6.12 4.11
N MET A 126 0.03 -5.07 3.40
CA MET A 126 -1.17 -4.25 3.70
C MET A 126 -2.26 -4.49 2.66
N GLY A 127 -2.60 -5.76 2.46
CA GLY A 127 -3.71 -6.19 1.62
C GLY A 127 -3.74 -5.51 0.25
N TYR A 128 -4.81 -4.76 0.01
CA TYR A 128 -5.16 -4.20 -1.30
C TYR A 128 -4.93 -2.69 -1.40
N GLU A 129 -4.15 -2.11 -0.49
CA GLU A 129 -4.07 -0.65 -0.41
C GLU A 129 -3.40 -0.01 -1.64
N ILE A 130 -2.42 -0.66 -2.26
CA ILE A 130 -1.87 -0.19 -3.55
C ILE A 130 -2.95 -0.22 -4.64
N ASP A 131 -3.73 -1.31 -4.74
CA ASP A 131 -4.83 -1.40 -5.70
C ASP A 131 -5.89 -0.30 -5.48
N ASN A 132 -6.21 0.02 -4.22
CA ASN A 132 -7.09 1.14 -3.87
C ASN A 132 -6.53 2.48 -4.35
N LEU A 133 -5.24 2.73 -4.13
CA LEU A 133 -4.57 3.97 -4.54
C LEU A 133 -4.51 4.09 -6.05
N LEU A 134 -4.11 3.03 -6.77
CA LEU A 134 -4.12 2.98 -8.23
C LEU A 134 -5.54 3.19 -8.77
N ALA A 135 -6.56 2.55 -8.19
CA ALA A 135 -7.95 2.74 -8.61
C ALA A 135 -8.44 4.18 -8.40
N LYS A 136 -8.01 4.86 -7.33
CA LYS A 136 -8.42 6.23 -7.01
C LYS A 136 -7.62 7.29 -7.77
N ASN A 137 -6.42 6.97 -8.22
CA ASN A 137 -5.51 7.94 -8.82
C ASN A 137 -6.10 8.51 -10.13
N PRO A 138 -6.25 9.84 -10.25
CA PRO A 138 -6.87 10.48 -11.42
C PRO A 138 -6.05 10.37 -12.70
N SER A 139 -4.79 9.92 -12.63
CA SER A 139 -3.89 9.70 -13.76
C SER A 139 -3.80 8.23 -14.18
N SER A 140 -4.51 7.34 -13.48
CA SER A 140 -4.58 5.93 -13.84
C SER A 140 -5.23 5.75 -15.22
N PRO A 141 -4.57 5.01 -16.12
CA PRO A 141 -5.09 4.75 -17.46
C PRO A 141 -6.28 3.78 -17.40
N SER A 142 -7.15 3.85 -18.41
CA SER A 142 -8.36 3.00 -18.47
C SER A 142 -8.06 1.51 -18.47
N GLU A 143 -6.93 1.10 -19.06
CA GLU A 143 -6.47 -0.30 -19.12
C GLU A 143 -6.13 -0.83 -17.73
N LEU A 144 -5.38 -0.06 -16.92
CA LEU A 144 -5.11 -0.39 -15.52
C LEU A 144 -6.41 -0.51 -14.71
N LEU A 145 -7.32 0.46 -14.84
CA LEU A 145 -8.61 0.46 -14.14
C LEU A 145 -9.50 -0.72 -14.57
N GLN A 146 -9.38 -1.16 -15.82
CA GLN A 146 -10.00 -2.38 -16.29
C GLN A 146 -9.36 -3.60 -15.63
N SER A 147 -8.03 -3.75 -15.64
CA SER A 147 -7.40 -4.91 -15.02
C SER A 147 -7.69 -4.99 -13.50
N LEU A 148 -7.68 -3.86 -12.78
CA LEU A 148 -8.07 -3.81 -11.37
C LEU A 148 -9.53 -4.24 -11.10
N SER A 149 -10.46 -4.04 -12.04
CA SER A 149 -11.84 -4.53 -11.86
C SER A 149 -12.04 -5.99 -12.23
N GLU A 150 -11.05 -6.64 -12.84
CA GLU A 150 -11.03 -8.10 -13.04
C GLU A 150 -10.72 -8.84 -11.75
N LYS A 151 -9.88 -8.26 -10.88
CA LYS A 151 -9.57 -8.81 -9.56
C LYS A 151 -10.84 -9.12 -8.75
N GLU A 152 -10.81 -10.23 -8.01
CA GLU A 152 -11.96 -10.74 -7.27
C GLU A 152 -12.18 -9.97 -5.95
N GLU A 153 -13.45 -9.67 -5.66
CA GLU A 153 -14.03 -9.32 -4.35
C GLU A 153 -13.30 -8.33 -3.42
N GLN A 154 -12.70 -7.28 -3.98
CA GLN A 154 -12.15 -6.17 -3.18
C GLN A 154 -13.12 -4.98 -3.14
N LEU A 155 -14.01 -4.94 -2.15
CA LEU A 155 -15.02 -3.86 -2.05
C LEU A 155 -14.38 -2.46 -2.05
N GLY A 156 -13.26 -2.28 -1.35
CA GLY A 156 -12.49 -1.02 -1.33
C GLY A 156 -12.05 -0.60 -2.73
N THR A 157 -11.43 -1.51 -3.48
CA THR A 157 -10.97 -1.27 -4.86
C THR A 157 -12.14 -0.95 -5.78
N LEU A 158 -13.27 -1.67 -5.66
CA LEU A 158 -14.47 -1.39 -6.47
C LEU A 158 -15.04 0.01 -6.18
N VAL A 159 -15.08 0.45 -4.93
CA VAL A 159 -15.51 1.80 -4.54
C VAL A 159 -14.56 2.86 -5.10
N ALA A 160 -13.24 2.62 -5.02
CA ALA A 160 -12.22 3.50 -5.57
C ALA A 160 -12.33 3.63 -7.09
N LEU A 161 -12.48 2.50 -7.80
CA LEU A 161 -12.71 2.46 -9.24
C LEU A 161 -13.94 3.28 -9.63
N VAL A 162 -15.07 3.01 -8.99
CA VAL A 162 -16.33 3.73 -9.26
C VAL A 162 -16.19 5.23 -9.04
N SER A 163 -15.30 5.68 -8.17
CA SER A 163 -15.09 7.11 -7.90
C SER A 163 -14.17 7.79 -8.93
N ASN A 164 -13.48 7.02 -9.77
CA ASN A 164 -12.50 7.54 -10.72
C ASN A 164 -13.15 7.94 -12.06
N LYS A 165 -12.84 9.16 -12.51
CA LYS A 165 -13.37 9.72 -13.77
C LYS A 165 -12.87 8.96 -15.02
N ASN A 166 -11.70 8.35 -14.98
CA ASN A 166 -11.12 7.69 -16.17
C ASN A 166 -11.68 6.29 -16.40
N VAL A 167 -12.52 5.77 -15.49
CA VAL A 167 -13.14 4.46 -15.67
C VAL A 167 -14.07 4.46 -16.88
N SER A 168 -13.94 3.43 -17.71
CA SER A 168 -14.77 3.25 -18.90
C SER A 168 -16.18 2.81 -18.53
N ILE A 169 -17.16 3.10 -19.39
CA ILE A 169 -18.54 2.64 -19.21
C ILE A 169 -18.65 1.11 -19.15
N ASN A 170 -17.81 0.39 -19.91
CA ASN A 170 -17.78 -1.08 -19.92
C ASN A 170 -17.31 -1.60 -18.55
N THR A 171 -16.27 -0.96 -18.00
CA THR A 171 -15.76 -1.26 -16.67
C THR A 171 -16.82 -0.98 -15.60
N LEU A 172 -17.50 0.17 -15.65
CA LEU A 172 -18.59 0.49 -14.73
C LEU A 172 -19.74 -0.53 -14.81
N ASN A 173 -20.14 -0.95 -16.02
CA ASN A 173 -21.17 -1.99 -16.21
C ASN A 173 -20.77 -3.35 -15.65
N ARG A 174 -19.49 -3.71 -15.75
CA ARG A 174 -18.96 -4.92 -15.11
C ARG A 174 -18.98 -4.83 -13.59
N ILE A 175 -18.61 -3.69 -13.02
CA ILE A 175 -18.72 -3.48 -11.57
C ILE A 175 -20.19 -3.59 -11.15
N ALA A 176 -21.10 -3.00 -11.93
CA ALA A 176 -22.54 -3.07 -11.70
C ALA A 176 -23.12 -4.50 -11.78
N SER A 177 -22.59 -5.37 -12.63
CA SER A 177 -22.99 -6.79 -12.65
C SER A 177 -22.49 -7.53 -11.41
N LYS A 178 -21.26 -7.25 -10.95
CA LYS A 178 -20.73 -7.78 -9.67
C LYS A 178 -21.55 -7.30 -8.46
N ILE A 179 -22.06 -6.07 -8.47
CA ILE A 179 -22.97 -5.56 -7.41
C ILE A 179 -24.24 -6.42 -7.29
N SER A 180 -24.76 -6.88 -8.43
CA SER A 180 -26.02 -7.61 -8.49
C SER A 180 -25.94 -8.99 -7.85
N SER A 181 -24.74 -9.53 -7.62
CA SER A 181 -24.48 -10.79 -6.92
C SER A 181 -24.03 -10.61 -5.46
N GLN A 182 -23.84 -9.37 -4.98
CA GLN A 182 -23.34 -9.07 -3.64
C GLN A 182 -24.50 -8.75 -2.68
N GLY A 183 -24.35 -9.12 -1.40
CA GLY A 183 -25.35 -8.87 -0.34
C GLY A 183 -25.55 -7.38 0.01
N GLY A 184 -26.63 -7.08 0.73
CA GLY A 184 -27.21 -5.73 0.90
C GLY A 184 -26.22 -4.59 1.19
N GLY A 185 -25.35 -4.71 2.20
CA GLY A 185 -24.45 -3.63 2.62
C GLY A 185 -23.44 -3.21 1.54
N SER A 186 -22.76 -4.17 0.91
CA SER A 186 -21.81 -3.91 -0.19
C SER A 186 -22.49 -3.29 -1.40
N ARG A 187 -23.72 -3.73 -1.70
CA ARG A 187 -24.54 -3.22 -2.79
C ARG A 187 -24.88 -1.74 -2.60
N GLU A 188 -25.35 -1.35 -1.41
CA GLU A 188 -25.71 0.04 -1.11
C GLU A 188 -24.51 0.99 -1.17
N ILE A 189 -23.35 0.55 -0.68
CA ILE A 189 -22.10 1.32 -0.74
C ILE A 189 -21.71 1.59 -2.19
N LEU A 190 -21.75 0.56 -3.05
CA LEU A 190 -21.38 0.70 -4.46
C LEU A 190 -22.39 1.53 -5.26
N ILE A 191 -23.69 1.39 -5.01
CA ILE A 191 -24.72 2.26 -5.63
C ILE A 191 -24.51 3.72 -5.22
N THR A 192 -24.23 3.96 -3.94
CA THR A 192 -23.97 5.31 -3.44
C THR A 192 -22.70 5.90 -4.05
N SER A 193 -21.68 5.07 -4.25
CA SER A 193 -20.44 5.48 -4.93
C SER A 193 -20.67 5.77 -6.41
N LEU A 194 -21.48 4.96 -7.11
CA LEU A 194 -21.83 5.17 -8.52
C LEU A 194 -22.54 6.50 -8.72
N LYS A 195 -23.49 6.85 -7.84
CA LYS A 195 -24.17 8.15 -7.86
C LYS A 195 -23.21 9.34 -7.75
N LYS A 196 -22.03 9.14 -7.16
CA LYS A 196 -21.00 10.18 -6.99
C LYS A 196 -19.92 10.15 -8.08
N ASN A 197 -19.97 9.21 -9.03
CA ASN A 197 -18.99 9.16 -10.11
C ASN A 197 -19.02 10.48 -10.91
N PRO A 198 -17.86 11.11 -11.19
CA PRO A 198 -17.82 12.40 -11.87
C PRO A 198 -18.54 12.45 -13.23
N ARG A 199 -18.51 11.35 -14.00
CA ARG A 199 -19.17 11.24 -15.31
C ARG A 199 -20.66 10.98 -15.20
N ILE A 200 -21.13 10.40 -14.09
CA ILE A 200 -22.57 10.29 -13.81
C ILE A 200 -23.12 11.63 -13.34
N VAL A 201 -22.41 12.32 -12.44
CA VAL A 201 -22.82 13.63 -11.93
C VAL A 201 -22.84 14.69 -13.04
N SER A 202 -21.91 14.64 -13.99
CA SER A 202 -21.90 15.54 -15.15
C SER A 202 -22.99 15.24 -16.19
N GLY A 203 -23.71 14.13 -16.06
CA GLY A 203 -24.69 13.65 -17.04
C GLY A 203 -24.09 12.99 -18.28
N GLU A 204 -22.77 12.82 -18.34
CA GLU A 204 -22.11 12.08 -19.43
C GLU A 204 -22.54 10.61 -19.45
N TYR A 205 -22.70 10.02 -18.26
CA TYR A 205 -23.26 8.69 -18.03
C TYR A 205 -24.55 8.79 -17.23
N SER A 206 -25.41 7.81 -17.42
CA SER A 206 -26.63 7.62 -16.64
C SER A 206 -26.74 6.17 -16.23
N PHE A 207 -27.44 5.89 -15.13
CA PHE A 207 -27.66 4.52 -14.71
C PHE A 207 -29.11 4.29 -14.29
N LYS A 208 -29.57 3.06 -14.47
CA LYS A 208 -30.92 2.62 -14.12
C LYS A 208 -30.87 1.27 -13.43
N GLU A 209 -31.68 1.14 -12.38
CA GLU A 209 -31.97 -0.13 -11.76
C GLU A 209 -33.18 -0.76 -12.44
N LEU A 210 -33.01 -1.97 -12.97
CA LEU A 210 -34.08 -2.75 -13.57
C LEU A 210 -34.94 -3.41 -12.49
N SER A 211 -36.16 -3.84 -12.86
CA SER A 211 -37.05 -4.60 -11.96
C SER A 211 -36.43 -5.92 -11.46
N SER A 212 -35.43 -6.44 -12.16
CA SER A 212 -34.63 -7.59 -11.73
C SER A 212 -33.57 -7.27 -10.66
N GLY A 213 -33.45 -6.00 -10.23
CA GLY A 213 -32.39 -5.53 -9.32
C GLY A 213 -31.03 -5.31 -10.01
N LYS A 214 -30.93 -5.60 -11.31
CA LYS A 214 -29.73 -5.38 -12.13
C LYS A 214 -29.52 -3.90 -12.40
N LEU A 215 -28.30 -3.43 -12.19
CA LEU A 215 -27.87 -2.08 -12.53
C LEU A 215 -27.28 -2.04 -13.94
N VAL A 216 -27.71 -1.05 -14.73
CA VAL A 216 -27.20 -0.83 -16.10
C VAL A 216 -26.79 0.63 -16.24
N ILE A 217 -25.62 0.86 -16.82
CA ILE A 217 -25.01 2.18 -17.04
C ILE A 217 -24.89 2.40 -18.54
N PHE A 218 -25.37 3.54 -19.02
CA PHE A 218 -25.45 3.88 -20.44
C PHE A 218 -24.97 5.32 -20.66
N SER A 219 -24.60 5.63 -21.90
CA SER A 219 -24.18 6.99 -22.26
C SER A 219 -25.37 7.95 -22.14
N GLY A 220 -25.14 9.18 -21.70
CA GLY A 220 -26.18 10.21 -21.58
C GLY A 220 -26.94 10.47 -22.88
N LYS A 221 -26.32 10.19 -24.04
CA LYS A 221 -26.97 10.27 -25.36
C LYS A 221 -28.01 9.15 -25.58
N GLU A 222 -27.81 7.97 -24.99
CA GLU A 222 -28.72 6.82 -25.09
C GLU A 222 -29.89 6.91 -24.11
N ALA A 223 -29.74 7.73 -23.05
CA ALA A 223 -30.78 8.02 -22.07
C ALA A 223 -32.05 8.61 -22.69
N HIS A 224 -31.87 9.54 -23.65
CA HIS A 224 -32.97 10.20 -24.34
C HIS A 224 -33.75 9.26 -25.26
N THR A 225 -33.10 8.26 -25.86
CA THR A 225 -33.73 7.30 -26.75
C THR A 225 -34.60 6.28 -26.00
N LEU A 226 -34.23 5.93 -24.76
CA LEU A 226 -34.98 5.00 -23.91
C LEU A 226 -36.21 5.65 -23.23
N THR A 227 -36.26 6.98 -23.13
CA THR A 227 -37.43 7.71 -22.64
C THR A 227 -38.46 8.03 -23.72
N LEU A 228 -38.07 8.06 -25.01
CA LEU A 228 -38.97 8.37 -26.12
C LEU A 228 -39.69 7.16 -26.72
N ASN A 229 -39.26 5.94 -26.38
CA ASN A 229 -39.84 4.68 -26.88
C ASN A 229 -40.79 4.01 -25.87
N ARG A 230 -41.43 4.81 -24.99
CA ARG A 230 -42.40 4.34 -24.00
C ARG A 230 -43.75 5.00 -24.18
#